data_AF-A0A8S1BFY9-F1
#
_entry.id   AF-A0A8S1BFY9-F1
#
_cell.length_a   1.000
_cell.length_b   1.000
_cell.length_c   1.000
_cell.angle_alpha   90.00
_cell.angle_beta   90.00
_cell.angle_gamma   90.00
#
_symmetry.space_group_name_H-M   'P 1'
#
loop_
_entity.id
_entity.type
_entity.pdbx_description
1 polymer ?
#
loop_
_entity_poly.entity_id
_entity_poly.type
_entity_poly.pdbx_seq_one_letter_code
_entity_poly.pdbx_strand_id
1 'polypeptide(L)'
;MGSKKISSRDNSSRLSECRRCKILTDSFNYWLDKTSRGKYEGGDAAWEETKLKSYSRSEVRLVEIQEGLCSDLKTHQDQCYTIAEETEQILEKWWFHEDPTSTDLYTWLCIENLQHCCPISHFGDACTPCLKDMDNKVCSGHGRCDGDGTRKGNGTCILGCVNHVMNPVMGAVVMGQILVKNATQVGN
;
A
#
# COMPACT_ATOMS: atom_id res chain seq x y z
N MET A 1 37.61 14.14 31.71
CA MET A 1 37.44 13.08 30.70
C MET A 1 36.67 11.94 31.35
N GLY A 2 35.53 11.55 30.78
CA GLY A 2 34.66 10.53 31.36
C GLY A 2 33.41 10.40 30.48
N SER A 3 33.55 9.61 29.42
CA SER A 3 32.54 9.41 28.37
C SER A 3 31.23 8.90 28.95
N LYS A 4 30.12 9.65 28.75
CA LYS A 4 28.78 9.12 28.95
C LYS A 4 28.50 8.07 27.88
N LYS A 5 28.43 6.80 28.29
CA LYS A 5 27.88 5.70 27.48
C LYS A 5 26.42 6.02 27.17
N ILE A 6 26.11 6.29 25.91
CA ILE A 6 24.74 6.26 25.40
C ILE A 6 24.32 4.78 25.38
N SER A 7 23.45 4.43 26.32
CA SER A 7 22.86 3.09 26.43
C SER A 7 21.80 2.95 25.33
N SER A 8 22.10 2.07 24.37
CA SER A 8 21.25 1.63 23.27
C SER A 8 19.99 0.92 23.77
N ARG A 9 18.93 1.67 24.01
CA ARG A 9 17.57 1.15 24.24
C ARG A 9 16.51 2.06 23.60
N ASP A 10 16.50 2.13 22.27
CA ASP A 10 15.28 2.46 21.51
C ASP A 10 15.50 2.13 20.02
N ASN A 11 15.23 0.89 19.60
CA ASN A 11 15.28 0.55 18.17
C ASN A 11 14.40 -0.65 17.78
N SER A 12 13.32 -0.88 18.53
CA SER A 12 12.29 -1.88 18.16
C SER A 12 10.96 -1.23 17.76
N SER A 13 10.81 0.08 17.98
CA SER A 13 9.55 0.83 17.84
C SER A 13 9.56 1.76 16.62
N ARG A 14 10.72 2.32 16.26
CA ARG A 14 10.86 3.31 15.17
C ARG A 14 10.99 2.63 13.80
N LEU A 15 10.08 2.98 12.90
CA LEU A 15 10.06 2.53 11.53
C LEU A 15 11.21 3.17 10.74
N SER A 16 11.67 2.48 9.69
CA SER A 16 12.57 3.10 8.71
C SER A 16 11.86 4.21 7.96
N GLU A 17 12.61 5.18 7.42
CA GLU A 17 12.05 6.30 6.66
C GLU A 17 11.19 5.83 5.48
N CYS A 18 11.64 4.81 4.73
CA CYS A 18 10.81 4.21 3.67
C CYS A 18 9.50 3.63 4.21
N ARG A 19 9.54 2.96 5.38
CA ARG A 19 8.34 2.37 5.97
C ARG A 19 7.40 3.44 6.52
N ARG A 20 7.91 4.52 7.11
CA ARG A 20 7.14 5.71 7.51
C ARG A 20 6.43 6.32 6.30
N CYS A 21 7.16 6.54 5.20
CA CYS A 21 6.57 7.11 3.99
C CYS A 21 5.49 6.19 3.41
N LYS A 22 5.75 4.88 3.36
CA LYS A 22 4.78 3.90 2.89
C LYS A 22 3.48 3.91 3.70
N ILE A 23 3.54 3.93 5.04
CA ILE A 23 2.30 3.96 5.85
C ILE A 23 1.52 5.26 5.65
N LEU A 24 2.20 6.39 5.42
CA LEU A 24 1.55 7.66 5.09
C LEU A 24 0.81 7.55 3.76
N THR A 25 1.48 7.08 2.71
CA THR A 25 0.86 6.95 1.38
C THR A 25 -0.26 5.91 1.35
N ASP A 26 -0.12 4.82 2.11
CA ASP A 26 -1.17 3.82 2.27
C ASP A 26 -2.42 4.45 2.95
N SER A 27 -2.23 5.22 4.03
CA SER A 27 -3.31 5.94 4.72
C SER A 27 -3.94 7.00 3.82
N PHE A 28 -3.14 7.77 3.07
CA PHE A 28 -3.64 8.77 2.13
C PHE A 28 -4.53 8.14 1.06
N ASN A 29 -4.09 7.02 0.47
CA ASN A 29 -4.89 6.29 -0.51
C ASN A 29 -6.19 5.72 0.07
N TYR A 30 -6.15 5.24 1.32
CA TYR A 30 -7.35 4.80 2.03
C TYR A 30 -8.36 5.94 2.17
N TRP A 31 -7.93 7.13 2.58
CA TRP A 31 -8.81 8.31 2.72
C TRP A 31 -9.23 8.91 1.37
N LEU A 32 -8.40 8.76 0.35
CA LEU A 32 -8.77 9.09 -1.02
C LEU A 32 -9.95 8.23 -1.50
N ASP A 33 -9.94 6.91 -1.28
CA ASP A 33 -11.10 6.04 -1.58
C ASP A 33 -12.30 6.38 -0.69
N LYS A 34 -12.07 6.58 0.63
CA LYS A 34 -13.14 6.83 1.59
C LYS A 34 -13.90 8.13 1.33
N THR A 35 -13.21 9.19 0.91
CA THR A 35 -13.82 10.46 0.52
C THR A 35 -14.34 10.45 -0.93
N SER A 36 -14.02 9.42 -1.74
CA SER A 36 -14.54 9.32 -3.11
C SER A 36 -16.04 8.97 -3.14
N ARG A 37 -16.53 8.27 -2.12
CA ARG A 37 -17.93 7.85 -2.00
C ARG A 37 -18.71 8.95 -1.29
N GLY A 38 -19.35 9.81 -2.08
CA GLY A 38 -20.23 10.85 -1.56
C GLY A 38 -21.28 10.27 -0.63
N LYS A 39 -21.55 10.95 0.49
CA LYS A 39 -22.63 10.63 1.46
C LYS A 39 -24.04 10.90 0.88
N TYR A 40 -24.30 10.59 -0.38
CA TYR A 40 -25.49 11.07 -1.08
C TYR A 40 -26.23 9.91 -1.75
N GLU A 41 -27.26 9.45 -1.06
CA GLU A 41 -28.21 8.44 -1.51
C GLU A 41 -29.26 9.10 -2.43
N GLY A 42 -28.99 9.18 -3.74
CA GLY A 42 -30.03 9.30 -4.78
C GLY A 42 -30.24 10.67 -5.44
N GLY A 43 -29.36 11.06 -6.37
CA GLY A 43 -29.51 12.22 -7.26
C GLY A 43 -29.40 11.89 -8.76
N ASP A 44 -29.56 12.91 -9.61
CA ASP A 44 -29.41 12.83 -11.08
C ASP A 44 -27.92 12.75 -11.48
N ALA A 45 -27.56 11.70 -12.23
CA ALA A 45 -26.20 11.38 -12.66
C ALA A 45 -25.46 12.53 -13.36
N ALA A 46 -26.15 13.39 -14.12
CA ALA A 46 -25.51 14.48 -14.85
C ALA A 46 -25.07 15.63 -13.93
N TRP A 47 -25.87 15.92 -12.90
CA TRP A 47 -25.51 16.88 -11.85
C TRP A 47 -24.39 16.32 -10.96
N GLU A 48 -24.44 15.00 -10.71
CA GLU A 48 -23.40 14.29 -9.95
C GLU A 48 -22.05 14.35 -10.66
N GLU A 49 -21.94 14.05 -11.96
CA GLU A 49 -20.65 14.05 -12.66
C GLU A 49 -19.95 15.43 -12.65
N THR A 50 -20.71 16.51 -12.80
CA THR A 50 -20.14 17.87 -12.82
C THR A 50 -19.71 18.34 -11.42
N LYS A 51 -20.50 18.04 -10.38
CA LYS A 51 -20.13 18.34 -8.98
C LYS A 51 -19.04 17.43 -8.44
N LEU A 52 -19.05 16.14 -8.80
CA LEU A 52 -18.01 15.18 -8.43
C LEU A 52 -16.67 15.55 -9.04
N LYS A 53 -16.63 16.03 -10.29
CA LYS A 53 -15.39 16.59 -10.88
C LYS A 53 -14.89 17.81 -10.13
N SER A 54 -15.79 18.68 -9.65
CA SER A 54 -15.41 19.86 -8.84
C SER A 54 -14.90 19.49 -7.46
N TYR A 55 -15.42 18.41 -6.84
CA TYR A 55 -15.02 17.97 -5.51
C TYR A 55 -13.77 17.07 -5.54
N SER A 56 -13.60 16.24 -6.56
CA SER A 56 -12.60 15.17 -6.61
C SER A 56 -11.15 15.66 -6.45
N ARG A 57 -10.83 16.87 -6.89
CA ARG A 57 -9.52 17.52 -6.69
C ARG A 57 -9.63 18.88 -6.00
N SER A 58 -10.69 19.10 -5.23
CA SER A 58 -10.87 20.34 -4.45
C SER A 58 -9.95 20.39 -3.23
N GLU A 59 -9.66 21.60 -2.76
CA GLU A 59 -9.01 21.85 -1.47
C GLU A 59 -9.83 21.27 -0.31
N VAL A 60 -11.15 21.43 -0.35
CA VAL A 60 -12.07 20.88 0.67
C VAL A 60 -11.88 19.37 0.84
N ARG A 61 -11.81 18.62 -0.27
CA ARG A 61 -11.56 17.18 -0.22
C ARG A 61 -10.17 16.85 0.32
N LEU A 62 -9.15 17.65 -0.01
CA LEU A 62 -7.80 17.45 0.53
C LEU A 62 -7.80 17.61 2.05
N VAL A 63 -8.47 18.64 2.57
CA VAL A 63 -8.60 18.86 4.03
C VAL A 63 -9.29 17.66 4.69
N GLU A 64 -10.39 17.16 4.13
CA GLU A 64 -11.07 15.95 4.66
C GLU A 64 -10.16 14.72 4.67
N ILE A 65 -9.30 14.56 3.65
CA ILE A 65 -8.30 13.49 3.60
C ILE A 65 -7.26 13.68 4.71
N GLN A 66 -6.69 14.89 4.83
CA GLN A 66 -5.65 15.22 5.80
C GLN A 66 -6.13 15.09 7.24
N GLU A 67 -7.37 15.49 7.55
CA GLU A 67 -7.99 15.27 8.87
C GLU A 67 -8.15 13.79 9.21
N GLY A 68 -8.35 12.95 8.20
CA GLY A 68 -8.47 11.51 8.36
C GLY A 68 -7.13 10.78 8.49
N LEU A 69 -6.05 11.33 7.95
CA LEU A 69 -4.75 10.65 7.84
C LEU A 69 -4.33 9.98 9.15
N CYS A 70 -3.73 8.79 9.01
CA CYS A 70 -3.18 7.96 10.08
C CYS A 70 -4.19 7.44 11.12
N SER A 71 -5.44 7.91 11.13
CA SER A 71 -6.47 7.44 12.07
C SER A 71 -6.95 6.01 11.78
N ASP A 72 -6.70 5.50 10.58
CA ASP A 72 -6.96 4.12 10.16
C ASP A 72 -5.93 3.10 10.70
N LEU A 73 -4.79 3.58 11.21
CA LEU A 73 -3.69 2.73 11.67
C LEU A 73 -3.89 2.28 13.12
N LYS A 74 -3.65 0.98 13.37
CA LYS A 74 -3.65 0.39 14.73
C LYS A 74 -2.31 0.47 15.44
N THR A 75 -1.22 0.63 14.69
CA THR A 75 0.15 0.68 15.20
C THR A 75 0.94 1.76 14.47
N HIS A 76 1.95 2.32 15.13
CA HIS A 76 2.83 3.36 14.58
C HIS A 76 2.11 4.65 14.13
N GLN A 77 0.93 4.93 14.69
CA GLN A 77 0.13 6.11 14.36
C GLN A 77 0.90 7.42 14.59
N ASP A 78 1.58 7.57 15.74
CA ASP A 78 2.39 8.77 16.03
C ASP A 78 3.46 9.03 14.95
N GLN A 79 4.12 7.98 14.46
CA GLN A 79 5.15 8.10 13.43
C GLN A 79 4.57 8.46 12.05
N CYS A 80 3.32 8.05 11.78
CA CYS A 80 2.57 8.46 10.61
C CYS A 80 2.20 9.94 10.71
N TYR A 81 1.68 10.40 11.85
CA TYR A 81 1.37 11.82 12.05
C TYR A 81 2.60 12.71 11.90
N THR A 82 3.75 12.31 12.46
CA THR A 82 5.00 13.06 12.29
C THR A 82 5.38 13.22 10.82
N ILE A 83 5.32 12.16 10.01
CA ILE A 83 5.66 12.30 8.57
C ILE A 83 4.58 13.05 7.78
N ALA A 84 3.31 12.93 8.18
CA ALA A 84 2.22 13.69 7.56
C ALA A 84 2.45 15.20 7.72
N GLU A 85 2.82 15.64 8.93
CA GLU A 85 3.18 17.02 9.23
C GLU A 85 4.43 17.47 8.44
N GLU A 86 5.49 16.66 8.46
CA GLU A 86 6.74 16.96 7.73
C GLU A 86 6.54 17.13 6.21
N THR A 87 5.50 16.48 5.64
CA THR A 87 5.27 16.39 4.20
C THR A 87 4.02 17.11 3.70
N GLU A 88 3.31 17.84 4.57
CA GLU A 88 2.05 18.53 4.27
C GLU A 88 2.13 19.36 2.97
N GLN A 89 3.10 20.27 2.90
CA GLN A 89 3.30 21.14 1.72
C GLN A 89 3.68 20.37 0.45
N ILE A 90 4.32 19.21 0.59
CA ILE A 90 4.72 18.37 -0.55
C ILE A 90 3.50 17.58 -1.06
N LEU A 91 2.64 17.11 -0.17
CA LEU A 91 1.37 16.46 -0.49
C LEU A 91 0.40 17.43 -1.19
N GLU A 92 0.31 18.68 -0.75
CA GLU A 92 -0.47 19.72 -1.43
C GLU A 92 0.00 19.94 -2.87
N LYS A 93 1.32 19.99 -3.10
CA LYS A 93 1.86 20.11 -4.46
C LYS A 93 1.41 18.97 -5.35
N TRP A 94 1.53 17.73 -4.89
CA TRP A 94 1.01 16.56 -5.60
C TRP A 94 -0.50 16.66 -5.83
N TRP A 95 -1.24 17.18 -4.86
CA TRP A 95 -2.69 17.31 -4.98
C TRP A 95 -3.16 18.36 -6.00
N PHE A 96 -2.43 19.46 -6.17
CA PHE A 96 -2.87 20.53 -7.06
C PHE A 96 -2.19 20.53 -8.42
N HIS A 97 -1.01 19.92 -8.56
CA HIS A 97 -0.19 20.07 -9.76
C HIS A 97 0.08 18.76 -10.51
N GLU A 98 -0.08 17.61 -9.86
CA GLU A 98 0.19 16.32 -10.48
C GLU A 98 -1.10 15.65 -10.97
N ASP A 99 -0.97 14.84 -12.03
CA ASP A 99 -2.04 13.99 -12.53
C ASP A 99 -1.94 12.59 -11.87
N PRO A 100 -2.86 12.25 -10.94
CA PRO A 100 -2.83 10.99 -10.22
C PRO A 100 -3.08 9.76 -11.11
N THR A 101 -3.56 9.95 -12.35
CA THR A 101 -3.72 8.84 -13.32
C THR A 101 -2.40 8.41 -13.95
N SER A 102 -1.41 9.29 -13.95
CA SER A 102 -0.10 9.07 -14.57
C SER A 102 0.99 8.69 -13.56
N THR A 103 0.89 9.19 -12.32
CA THR A 103 1.90 8.96 -11.28
C THR A 103 1.21 8.70 -9.94
N ASP A 104 1.40 7.51 -9.38
CA ASP A 104 0.88 7.18 -8.06
C ASP A 104 1.64 7.94 -6.96
N LEU A 105 0.93 8.22 -5.85
CA LEU A 105 1.48 9.02 -4.76
C LEU A 105 2.74 8.41 -4.13
N TYR A 106 2.84 7.08 -4.04
CA TYR A 106 4.01 6.44 -3.43
C TYR A 106 5.26 6.65 -4.28
N THR A 107 5.16 6.47 -5.59
CA THR A 107 6.27 6.73 -6.51
C THR A 107 6.72 8.19 -6.43
N TRP A 108 5.78 9.13 -6.57
CA TRP A 108 6.11 10.55 -6.57
C TRP A 108 6.68 11.01 -5.21
N LEU A 109 6.02 10.67 -4.10
CA LEU A 109 6.43 11.14 -2.78
C LEU A 109 7.64 10.37 -2.24
N CYS A 110 7.53 9.04 -2.13
CA CYS A 110 8.49 8.24 -1.37
C CYS A 110 9.77 7.93 -2.15
N ILE A 111 9.71 7.83 -3.48
CA ILE A 111 10.86 7.48 -4.32
C ILE A 111 11.51 8.73 -4.90
N GLU A 112 10.73 9.62 -5.51
CA GLU A 112 11.27 10.76 -6.29
C GLU A 112 11.56 11.98 -5.41
N ASN A 113 10.59 12.42 -4.61
CA ASN A 113 10.70 13.67 -3.84
C ASN A 113 11.46 13.49 -2.51
N LEU A 114 11.08 12.52 -1.69
CA LEU A 114 11.72 12.27 -0.40
C LEU A 114 12.93 11.33 -0.49
N GLN A 115 13.01 10.54 -1.57
CA GLN A 115 14.06 9.54 -1.77
C GLN A 115 14.22 8.57 -0.61
N HIS A 116 13.18 8.36 0.19
CA HIS A 116 13.19 7.45 1.33
C HIS A 116 13.17 5.99 0.90
N CYS A 117 12.52 5.70 -0.24
CA CYS A 117 12.36 4.37 -0.81
C CYS A 117 13.11 4.21 -2.15
N CYS A 118 13.16 2.97 -2.61
CA CYS A 118 13.61 2.60 -3.94
C CYS A 118 12.47 2.04 -4.79
N PRO A 119 12.60 2.07 -6.14
CA PRO A 119 11.75 1.27 -7.00
C PRO A 119 11.83 -0.21 -6.64
N ILE A 120 10.79 -0.96 -6.98
CA ILE A 120 10.79 -2.41 -6.82
C ILE A 120 11.98 -3.02 -7.56
N SER A 121 12.58 -4.07 -7.00
CA SER A 121 13.79 -4.73 -7.49
C SER A 121 15.05 -3.87 -7.43
N HIS A 122 15.13 -2.91 -6.51
CA HIS A 122 16.31 -2.10 -6.25
C HIS A 122 16.57 -1.96 -4.74
N PHE A 123 17.83 -1.75 -4.34
CA PHE A 123 18.24 -1.73 -2.94
C PHE A 123 19.38 -0.73 -2.67
N GLY A 124 19.61 -0.42 -1.39
CA GLY A 124 20.72 0.41 -0.92
C GLY A 124 20.57 1.90 -1.22
N ASP A 125 21.51 2.71 -0.72
CA ASP A 125 21.43 4.18 -0.78
C ASP A 125 21.24 4.71 -2.21
N ALA A 126 21.89 4.08 -3.19
CA ALA A 126 21.84 4.45 -4.60
C ALA A 126 20.67 3.79 -5.38
N CYS A 127 19.83 2.98 -4.74
CA CYS A 127 18.84 2.12 -5.42
C CYS A 127 19.46 1.32 -6.56
N THR A 128 20.49 0.54 -6.27
CA THR A 128 21.12 -0.36 -7.23
C THR A 128 20.15 -1.49 -7.60
N PRO A 129 20.05 -1.92 -8.86
CA PRO A 129 19.18 -3.01 -9.25
C PRO A 129 19.59 -4.33 -8.58
N CYS A 130 18.60 -5.09 -8.11
CA CYS A 130 18.78 -6.44 -7.60
C CYS A 130 19.27 -7.40 -8.69
N LEU A 131 19.94 -8.49 -8.28
CA LEU A 131 20.37 -9.54 -9.19
C LEU A 131 19.16 -10.22 -9.85
N LYS A 132 19.17 -10.26 -11.18
CA LYS A 132 18.16 -10.93 -12.02
C LYS A 132 18.80 -12.03 -12.84
N ASP A 133 18.04 -13.08 -13.13
CA ASP A 133 18.44 -14.12 -14.08
C ASP A 133 18.13 -13.73 -15.54
N MET A 134 18.35 -14.66 -16.47
CA MET A 134 18.09 -14.45 -17.90
C MET A 134 16.60 -14.26 -18.23
N ASP A 135 15.69 -14.68 -17.34
CA ASP A 135 14.24 -14.50 -17.46
C ASP A 135 13.77 -13.19 -16.79
N ASN A 136 14.69 -12.31 -16.37
CA ASN A 136 14.42 -11.11 -15.58
C ASN A 136 13.81 -11.36 -14.19
N LYS A 137 13.92 -12.58 -13.65
CA LYS A 137 13.43 -12.90 -12.30
C LYS A 137 14.47 -12.51 -11.26
N VAL A 138 14.08 -11.68 -10.31
CA VAL A 138 14.91 -11.35 -9.15
C VAL A 138 15.21 -12.62 -8.36
N CYS A 139 16.49 -12.84 -8.04
CA CYS A 139 16.94 -14.03 -7.30
C CYS A 139 16.46 -15.36 -7.90
N SER A 140 16.40 -15.43 -9.24
CA SER A 140 15.92 -16.59 -10.01
C SER A 140 14.52 -17.08 -9.62
N GLY A 141 13.72 -16.22 -8.97
CA GLY A 141 12.39 -16.59 -8.45
C GLY A 141 12.41 -17.50 -7.20
N HIS A 142 13.57 -17.75 -6.60
CA HIS A 142 13.73 -18.65 -5.45
C HIS A 142 14.03 -17.94 -4.12
N GLY A 143 14.06 -16.61 -4.12
CA GLY A 143 14.39 -15.83 -2.94
C GLY A 143 13.96 -14.38 -3.05
N ARG A 144 14.34 -13.60 -2.05
CA ARG A 144 14.12 -12.16 -1.98
C ARG A 144 15.45 -11.44 -1.97
N CYS A 145 15.53 -10.34 -2.72
CA CYS A 145 16.65 -9.43 -2.65
C CYS A 145 16.67 -8.70 -1.29
N ASP A 146 17.79 -8.75 -0.59
CA ASP A 146 17.96 -8.03 0.68
C ASP A 146 17.86 -6.52 0.44
N GLY A 147 16.93 -5.88 1.15
CA GLY A 147 16.67 -4.45 1.02
C GLY A 147 15.79 -4.04 -0.15
N ASP A 148 15.15 -4.99 -0.86
CA ASP A 148 14.28 -4.69 -2.00
C ASP A 148 13.24 -3.58 -1.69
N GLY A 149 13.21 -2.55 -2.54
CA GLY A 149 12.36 -1.38 -2.42
C GLY A 149 12.79 -0.36 -1.36
N THR A 150 13.97 -0.55 -0.74
CA THR A 150 14.45 0.30 0.35
C THR A 150 15.83 0.87 0.06
N ARG A 151 16.15 2.03 0.66
CA ARG A 151 17.50 2.61 0.67
C ARG A 151 18.49 1.85 1.56
N LYS A 152 18.18 0.63 1.97
CA LYS A 152 19.02 -0.22 2.84
C LYS A 152 19.24 -1.57 2.18
N GLY A 153 20.00 -2.43 2.87
CA GLY A 153 20.32 -3.78 2.40
C GLY A 153 21.51 -3.82 1.45
N ASN A 154 21.97 -5.03 1.16
CA ASN A 154 23.14 -5.28 0.34
C ASN A 154 22.83 -5.98 -1.00
N GLY A 155 21.55 -6.23 -1.29
CA GLY A 155 21.09 -6.84 -2.53
C GLY A 155 21.40 -8.32 -2.67
N THR A 156 21.94 -8.96 -1.64
CA THR A 156 22.15 -10.41 -1.66
C THR A 156 20.80 -11.12 -1.73
N CYS A 157 20.79 -12.26 -2.41
CA CYS A 157 19.60 -13.09 -2.50
C CYS A 157 19.46 -13.92 -1.23
N ILE A 158 18.44 -13.59 -0.44
CA ILE A 158 18.03 -14.36 0.72
C ILE A 158 17.07 -15.44 0.22
N LEU A 159 17.48 -16.71 0.29
CA LEU A 159 16.63 -17.83 -0.08
C LEU A 159 15.34 -17.78 0.74
N GLY A 160 14.21 -17.84 0.05
CA GLY A 160 12.95 -18.09 0.74
C GLY A 160 12.97 -19.53 1.23
N CYS A 161 12.71 -19.76 2.52
CA CYS A 161 12.26 -21.08 2.92
C CYS A 161 10.95 -21.34 2.17
N VAL A 162 11.00 -22.09 1.07
CA VAL A 162 9.83 -22.79 0.55
C VAL A 162 9.46 -23.80 1.63
N ASN A 163 8.64 -23.37 2.59
CA ASN A 163 7.77 -24.31 3.27
C ASN A 163 6.94 -24.93 2.16
N HIS A 164 7.28 -26.16 1.79
CA HIS A 164 6.42 -27.05 1.04
C HIS A 164 5.19 -27.32 1.92
N VAL A 165 4.30 -26.33 2.04
CA VAL A 165 2.96 -26.57 2.56
C VAL A 165 2.28 -27.38 1.46
N MET A 166 2.14 -28.68 1.72
CA MET A 166 1.26 -29.57 0.98
C MET A 166 -0.02 -28.81 0.66
N ASN A 167 -0.29 -28.60 -0.62
CA ASN A 167 -1.57 -28.13 -1.11
C ASN A 167 -2.59 -29.26 -0.90
N PRO A 168 -3.58 -29.19 0.02
CA PRO A 168 -4.73 -30.04 -0.11
C PRO A 168 -5.54 -29.49 -1.27
N VAL A 169 -5.52 -30.23 -2.37
CA VAL A 169 -6.39 -30.05 -3.53
C VAL A 169 -7.80 -29.68 -3.05
N MET A 170 -8.29 -28.49 -3.41
CA MET A 170 -9.71 -28.15 -3.30
C MET A 170 -10.51 -29.07 -4.22
N GLY A 171 -10.87 -30.24 -3.70
CA GLY A 171 -11.87 -31.13 -4.27
C GLY A 171 -13.18 -30.96 -3.50
N ALA A 172 -13.86 -29.83 -3.67
CA ALA A 172 -15.24 -29.69 -3.23
C ALA A 172 -16.15 -30.40 -4.25
N VAL A 173 -16.33 -31.71 -4.09
CA VAL A 173 -17.44 -32.43 -4.72
C VAL A 173 -18.70 -32.02 -3.95
N VAL A 174 -19.51 -31.15 -4.56
CA VAL A 174 -20.89 -30.91 -4.09
C VAL A 174 -21.68 -32.19 -4.34
N MET A 175 -21.83 -32.99 -3.28
CA MET A 175 -22.82 -34.07 -3.23
C MET A 175 -24.21 -33.43 -3.21
N GLY A 176 -24.84 -33.37 -4.38
CA GLY A 176 -26.24 -33.00 -4.54
C GLY A 176 -27.13 -33.91 -3.69
N GLN A 177 -27.90 -33.29 -2.80
CA GLN A 177 -28.92 -33.96 -2.01
C GLN A 177 -30.00 -34.50 -2.94
N ILE A 178 -30.16 -35.82 -2.97
CA ILE A 178 -31.32 -36.50 -3.54
C ILE A 178 -32.52 -36.16 -2.64
N LEU A 179 -33.30 -35.16 -3.03
CA LEU A 179 -34.65 -34.97 -2.52
C LEU A 179 -35.58 -35.92 -3.28
N VAL A 180 -35.87 -37.06 -2.65
CA VAL A 180 -36.99 -37.91 -3.04
C VAL A 180 -38.28 -37.16 -2.78
N LYS A 181 -38.95 -36.71 -3.85
CA LYS A 181 -40.38 -36.40 -3.84
C LYS A 181 -41.09 -37.37 -4.77
N ASN A 182 -41.71 -38.38 -4.18
CA ASN A 182 -42.78 -39.16 -4.79
C ASN A 182 -44.01 -38.25 -4.96
N ALA A 183 -44.57 -38.18 -6.17
CA ALA A 183 -46.01 -38.09 -6.42
C ALA A 183 -46.32 -38.12 -7.92
N THR A 184 -46.72 -39.31 -8.39
CA THR A 184 -47.95 -39.61 -9.14
C THR A 184 -48.38 -38.79 -10.39
N GLN A 185 -48.58 -39.58 -11.47
CA GLN A 185 -49.55 -39.50 -12.58
C GLN A 185 -49.31 -38.49 -13.73
N VAL A 186 -49.26 -39.00 -14.97
CA VAL A 186 -50.36 -39.05 -15.95
C VAL A 186 -49.77 -39.47 -17.32
N GLY A 187 -50.42 -40.40 -18.03
CA GLY A 187 -50.46 -40.34 -19.50
C GLY A 187 -50.14 -41.62 -20.28
N ASN A 188 -51.22 -42.36 -20.57
CA ASN A 188 -51.43 -43.34 -21.66
C ASN A 188 -50.80 -44.73 -21.56
#